data_AF-A0A9W5AMM7-F1
#
_entry.id   AF-A0A9W5AMM7-F1
#
_cell.length_a   1.000
_cell.length_b   1.000
_cell.length_c   1.000
_cell.angle_alpha   90.00
_cell.angle_beta   90.00
_cell.angle_gamma   90.00
#
_symmetry.space_group_name_H-M   'P 1'
#
loop_
_entity.id
_entity.type
_entity.pdbx_description
1 polymer ?
#
loop_
_entity_poly.entity_id
_entity_poly.type
_entity_poly.pdbx_seq_one_letter_code
_entity_poly.pdbx_strand_id
1 'polypeptide(L)' 'MTSQIVNDADENDADCIVTPCPLCQMQLDIYQDGAQEYTNSKARVPILHLSQLVGLALGLSKEELGFTHNVIDAMQIA' A
#
# COMPACT_ATOMS: atom_id res chain seq x y z
N MET A 1 -2.14 3.10 14.86
CA MET A 1 -2.02 1.82 14.14
C MET A 1 -1.57 2.02 12.70
N THR A 2 -2.37 2.57 11.78
CA THR A 2 -1.96 2.78 10.36
C THR A 2 -0.60 3.47 10.23
N SER A 3 -0.43 4.64 10.85
CA SER A 3 0.85 5.38 10.80
C SER A 3 2.04 4.57 11.34
N GLN A 4 1.86 3.78 12.39
CA GLN A 4 2.94 2.95 12.93
C GLN A 4 3.38 1.87 11.93
N ILE A 5 2.44 1.19 11.28
CA ILE A 5 2.75 0.15 10.29
C ILE A 5 3.46 0.76 9.08
N VAL A 6 2.99 1.92 8.61
CA VAL A 6 3.58 2.58 7.44
C VAL A 6 4.95 3.17 7.75
N ASN A 7 5.15 3.74 8.94
CA ASN A 7 6.47 4.20 9.37
C ASN A 7 7.45 3.04 9.50
N ASP A 8 7.04 1.91 10.09
CA ASP A 8 7.90 0.72 10.21
C ASP A 8 8.31 0.19 8.84
N ALA A 9 7.40 0.19 7.85
CA ALA A 9 7.72 -0.18 6.48
C ALA A 9 8.70 0.81 5.82
N ASP A 10 8.49 2.12 5.98
CA ASP A 10 9.34 3.18 5.44
C ASP A 10 10.75 3.16 6.07
N GLU A 11 10.85 2.99 7.38
CA GLU A 11 12.12 2.88 8.13
C GLU A 11 12.95 1.64 7.74
N ASN A 12 12.31 0.61 7.18
CA ASN A 12 12.96 -0.60 6.69
C ASN A 12 13.06 -0.66 5.16
N ASP A 13 12.86 0.46 4.46
CA ASP A 13 12.98 0.58 3.00
C ASP A 13 12.09 -0.43 2.22
N ALA A 14 10.88 -0.71 2.73
CA ALA A 14 9.96 -1.62 2.07
C ALA A 14 9.33 -0.99 0.82
N ASP A 15 9.37 -1.68 -0.33
CA ASP A 15 8.76 -1.20 -1.58
C ASP A 15 7.22 -1.09 -1.52
N CYS A 16 6.58 -1.96 -0.72
CA CYS A 16 5.14 -1.94 -0.48
C CYS A 16 4.76 -2.74 0.77
N ILE A 17 3.54 -2.51 1.26
CA ILE A 17 2.88 -3.33 2.28
C ILE A 17 1.82 -4.18 1.60
N VAL A 18 1.78 -5.48 1.95
CA VAL A 18 0.85 -6.44 1.34
C VAL A 18 -0.07 -7.00 2.41
N THR A 19 -1.37 -7.08 2.12
CA THR A 19 -2.35 -7.67 3.03
C THR A 19 -3.40 -8.49 2.29
N PRO A 20 -3.81 -9.67 2.81
CA PRO A 20 -4.88 -10.47 2.24
C PRO A 20 -6.29 -10.03 2.69
N CYS A 21 -6.39 -9.00 3.53
CA CYS A 21 -7.65 -8.55 4.09
C CYS A 21 -8.09 -7.25 3.38
N PRO A 22 -9.23 -7.24 2.67
CA PRO A 22 -9.72 -6.05 1.97
C PRO A 22 -9.94 -4.86 2.92
N LEU A 23 -10.39 -5.11 4.15
CA LEU A 23 -10.57 -4.06 5.15
C LEU A 23 -9.24 -3.50 5.65
N CYS A 24 -8.19 -4.33 5.77
CA CYS A 24 -6.86 -3.85 6.12
C CYS A 24 -6.26 -3.01 4.99
N GLN A 25 -6.43 -3.44 3.74
CA GLN A 25 -6.01 -2.65 2.57
C GLN A 25 -6.73 -1.29 2.58
N MET A 26 -8.06 -1.29 2.71
CA MET A 26 -8.84 -0.06 2.80
C MET A 26 -8.35 0.86 3.94
N GLN A 27 -8.08 0.29 5.12
CA GLN A 27 -7.62 1.03 6.28
C GLN A 27 -6.23 1.65 6.10
N LEU A 28 -5.32 0.94 5.44
CA LEU A 28 -3.95 1.38 5.23
C LEU A 28 -3.80 2.31 4.02
N ASP A 29 -4.63 2.15 2.99
CA ASP A 29 -4.57 2.90 1.74
C ASP A 29 -5.34 4.22 1.85
N ILE A 30 -6.65 4.16 2.14
CA ILE A 30 -7.53 5.35 2.15
C ILE A 30 -7.17 6.31 3.29
N TYR A 31 -6.89 5.79 4.48
CA TYR A 31 -6.64 6.62 5.66
C TYR A 31 -5.16 6.89 5.90
N GLN A 32 -4.26 6.54 4.96
CA GLN A 32 -2.83 6.72 5.15
C GLN A 32 -2.49 8.18 5.41
N ASP A 33 -2.98 9.06 4.54
CA ASP A 33 -2.68 10.49 4.61
C ASP A 33 -3.11 11.10 5.94
N GLY A 34 -4.37 10.90 6.32
CA GLY A 34 -4.89 11.42 7.58
C GLY A 34 -4.17 10.83 8.80
N ALA A 35 -3.81 9.54 8.76
CA ALA A 35 -3.08 8.91 9.86
C ALA A 35 -1.66 9.47 10.03
N GLN A 36 -0.98 9.77 8.92
CA GLN A 36 0.38 10.30 8.94
C GLN A 36 0.42 11.80 9.24
N GLU A 37 -0.56 12.57 8.77
CA GLU A 37 -0.75 13.96 9.20
C GLU A 37 -0.95 14.05 10.72
N TYR A 38 -1.81 13.18 11.28
CA TYR A 38 -2.07 13.15 12.72
C TYR A 38 -0.82 12.90 13.57
N THR A 39 0.12 12.10 13.08
CA THR A 39 1.38 11.78 13.78
C THR A 39 2.57 12.64 13.34
N ASN A 40 2.36 13.60 12.43
CA ASN A 40 3.41 14.41 11.80
C ASN A 40 4.49 13.60 11.06
N SER A 41 4.11 12.46 10.47
CA SER A 41 5.00 11.64 9.64
C SER A 41 4.84 11.94 8.15
N LYS A 42 5.95 11.85 7.42
CA LYS A 42 6.01 12.01 5.96
C LYS A 42 6.06 10.70 5.20
N ALA A 43 6.16 9.56 5.90
CA ALA A 43 6.25 8.24 5.30
C ALA A 43 5.01 7.93 4.45
N ARG A 44 5.21 7.44 3.23
CA ARG A 44 4.14 6.94 2.35
C ARG A 44 4.61 5.70 1.64
N VAL A 45 3.89 4.61 1.86
CA VAL A 45 4.22 3.29 1.33
C VAL A 45 3.00 2.74 0.58
N PRO A 46 3.17 2.27 -0.67
CA PRO A 46 2.10 1.64 -1.43
C PRO A 46 1.49 0.43 -0.71
N ILE A 47 0.17 0.27 -0.81
CA ILE A 47 -0.57 -0.82 -0.15
C ILE A 47 -1.20 -1.72 -1.21
N LEU A 48 -0.82 -3.01 -1.23
CA LEU A 48 -1.37 -3.99 -2.16
C LEU A 48 -2.25 -5.03 -1.45
N HIS A 49 -3.32 -5.44 -2.13
CA HIS A 49 -3.96 -6.71 -1.80
C HIS A 49 -3.05 -7.88 -2.16
N LEU A 50 -3.09 -8.97 -1.39
CA LEU A 50 -2.32 -10.17 -1.71
C LEU A 50 -2.59 -10.69 -3.14
N SER A 51 -3.83 -10.63 -3.61
CA SER A 51 -4.17 -11.06 -4.98
C SER A 51 -3.56 -10.16 -6.06
N GLN A 52 -3.38 -8.86 -5.79
CA GLN A 52 -2.72 -7.95 -6.73
C GLN A 52 -1.25 -8.34 -6.89
N LEU A 53 -0.54 -8.57 -5.79
CA LEU A 53 0.85 -9.03 -5.83
C LEU A 53 1.00 -10.38 -6.53
N VAL A 54 0.15 -11.35 -6.18
CA VAL A 54 0.18 -12.68 -6.82
C VAL A 54 -0.12 -12.59 -8.30
N GLY A 55 -1.10 -11.77 -8.71
CA GLY A 55 -1.41 -11.56 -10.12
C GLY A 55 -0.24 -10.92 -10.89
N LEU A 56 0.45 -9.97 -10.28
CA LEU A 56 1.64 -9.34 -10.87
C LEU A 56 2.76 -10.37 -11.07
N ALA A 57 3.01 -11.22 -10.07
CA ALA A 57 3.99 -12.31 -10.15
C ALA A 57 3.64 -13.37 -11.21
N LEU A 58 2.36 -13.53 -11.55
CA LEU A 58 1.88 -14.39 -12.62
C LEU A 58 1.90 -13.74 -14.02
N GLY A 59 2.33 -12.47 -14.12
CA GLY A 59 2.49 -11.76 -15.38
C GLY A 59 1.25 -10.99 -15.85
N LEU A 60 0.28 -10.76 -14.97
CA LEU A 60 -0.83 -9.84 -15.26
C LEU A 60 -0.34 -8.38 -15.21
N SER A 61 -0.92 -7.53 -16.06
CA SER A 61 -0.59 -6.10 -16.08
C SER A 61 -1.15 -5.37 -14.85
N LYS A 62 -0.53 -4.24 -14.48
CA LYS A 62 -0.97 -3.41 -13.35
C LYS A 62 -2.38 -2.85 -13.56
N GLU A 63 -2.74 -2.61 -14.82
CA GLU A 63 -4.06 -2.16 -15.25
C GLU A 63 -5.12 -3.24 -15.01
N GLU A 64 -4.85 -4.50 -15.38
CA GLU A 64 -5.74 -5.64 -15.12
C GLU A 64 -5.93 -5.88 -13.62
N LEU A 65 -4.90 -5.59 -12.82
CA LEU A 65 -4.91 -5.74 -11.37
C LEU A 65 -5.48 -4.52 -10.64
N GLY A 66 -5.89 -3.48 -11.39
CA GLY A 66 -6.55 -2.30 -10.83
C GLY A 66 -5.65 -1.42 -9.97
N PHE A 67 -4.33 -1.37 -10.23
CA PHE A 67 -3.39 -0.54 -9.45
C PHE A 67 -3.74 0.95 -9.51
N THR A 68 -4.42 1.40 -10.57
CA THR A 68 -4.92 2.77 -10.73
C THR A 68 -6.04 3.14 -9.75
N HIS A 69 -6.58 2.16 -9.02
CA HIS A 69 -7.62 2.38 -8.01
C HIS A 69 -7.08 2.48 -6.59
N ASN A 70 -5.79 2.20 -6.38
CA ASN A 70 -5.12 2.44 -5.10
C ASN A 70 -5.04 3.96 -4.86
N VAL A 71 -5.28 4.38 -3.61
CA VAL A 71 -5.24 5.79 -3.20
C VAL A 71 -3.79 6.27 -3.13
N ILE A 72 -2.92 5.47 -2.52
CA ILE A 72 -1.48 5.69 -2.58
C ILE A 72 -0.95 5.08 -3.86
N ASP A 73 -0.18 5.86 -4.62
CA ASP A 73 0.34 5.47 -5.93
C ASP A 73 1.15 4.16 -5.84
N ALA A 74 0.56 3.08 -6.35
CA ALA A 74 1.18 1.76 -6.41
C ALA A 74 1.80 1.47 -7.79
N MET A 75 1.69 2.37 -8.77
CA MET A 75 2.15 2.13 -10.14
C MET A 75 3.67 2.01 -10.23
N GLN A 76 4.40 2.53 -9.23
CA GLN A 76 5.86 2.54 -9.18
C GLN A 76 6.48 1.23 -8.69
N ILE A 77 5.68 0.29 -8.15
CA ILE A 77 6.18 -1.00 -7.67
C ILE A 77 6.71 -1.83 -8.84
N ALA A 78 7.89 -2.43 -8.71
CA ALA A 78 8.57 -3.20 -9.76
C ALA A 78 7.78 -4.42 -10.24
#